data_AF-A0A2E7N9K9-F1
#
_entry.id   AF-A0A2E7N9K9-F1
#
_cell.length_a   1.000
_cell.length_b   1.000
_cell.length_c   1.000
_cell.angle_alpha   90.00
_cell.angle_beta   90.00
_cell.angle_gamma   90.00
#
_symmetry.space_group_name_H-M   'P 1'
#
loop_
_entity.id
_entity.type
_entity.pdbx_description
1 polymer ?
#
loop_
_entity_poly.entity_id
_entity_poly.type
_entity_poly.pdbx_seq_one_letter_code
_entity_poly.pdbx_strand_id
1 'polypeptide(L)'
;MISSLFNTTFYNPLYNGIILLLNLLPWIDLGLAIILFTLIVKLILFPLSQKSIRTQARIKSIEPQIKAIKEKYKDKREQATKTMELYKTEKINPFSGLFLILLQIPIIFALYFIFLRAGFPEVNTEILYSFVKIPEQINTVFLGFIDISQKSFLLALVAGITQFFQARLSSPNLPQQQNDKNERSLASDFAKSMSLQMRYVFPVIIFFIAWNISAAIALYLATSNIFMIGQELYVKKDVETEKNEKRRNN
;
A
#
# COMPACT_ATOMS: atom_id res chain seq x y z
N MET A 1 19.93 5.94 -15.48
CA MET A 1 19.73 4.55 -15.94
C MET A 1 18.91 3.82 -14.89
N ILE A 2 17.67 3.46 -15.20
CA ILE A 2 16.91 2.53 -14.35
C ILE A 2 17.60 1.17 -14.49
N SER A 3 17.89 0.48 -13.39
CA SER A 3 18.58 -0.80 -13.44
C SER A 3 17.83 -1.79 -14.33
N SER A 4 18.55 -2.58 -15.14
CA SER A 4 17.98 -3.65 -15.98
C SER A 4 17.05 -4.58 -15.18
N LEU A 5 17.39 -4.81 -13.90
CA LEU A 5 16.57 -5.59 -12.97
C LEU A 5 15.19 -4.97 -12.75
N PHE A 6 15.12 -3.65 -12.52
CA PHE A 6 13.83 -2.98 -12.32
C PHE A 6 12.96 -3.04 -13.57
N ASN A 7 13.57 -2.85 -14.74
CA ASN A 7 12.82 -2.90 -16.00
C ASN A 7 12.26 -4.30 -16.24
N THR A 8 13.09 -5.33 -16.08
CA THR A 8 12.71 -6.71 -16.35
C THR A 8 11.69 -7.24 -15.34
N THR A 9 11.82 -6.87 -14.06
CA THR A 9 10.97 -7.40 -12.98
C THR A 9 9.68 -6.61 -12.77
N PHE A 10 9.69 -5.29 -12.95
CA PHE A 10 8.54 -4.44 -12.63
C PHE A 10 8.00 -3.69 -13.84
N TYR A 11 8.84 -2.91 -14.54
CA TYR A 11 8.35 -2.04 -15.62
C TYR A 11 7.76 -2.83 -16.80
N ASN A 12 8.52 -3.75 -17.40
CA ASN A 12 8.10 -4.49 -18.59
C ASN A 12 6.87 -5.37 -18.30
N PRO A 13 6.80 -6.15 -17.20
CA PRO A 13 5.61 -6.95 -16.91
C PRO A 13 4.36 -6.11 -16.67
N LEU A 14 4.47 -4.98 -15.94
CA LEU A 14 3.32 -4.11 -15.68
C LEU A 14 2.84 -3.43 -16.98
N TYR A 15 3.77 -2.94 -17.80
CA TYR A 15 3.44 -2.33 -19.09
C TYR A 15 2.75 -3.34 -20.02
N ASN A 16 3.37 -4.50 -20.23
CA ASN A 16 2.83 -5.56 -21.07
C ASN A 16 1.49 -6.08 -20.55
N GLY A 17 1.30 -6.15 -19.23
CA GLY A 17 0.04 -6.55 -18.62
C GLY A 17 -1.11 -5.60 -18.96
N ILE A 18 -0.86 -4.28 -18.92
CA ILE A 18 -1.86 -3.27 -19.31
C ILE A 18 -2.19 -3.38 -20.81
N ILE A 19 -1.17 -3.47 -21.67
CA ILE A 19 -1.37 -3.61 -23.13
C ILE A 19 -2.09 -4.91 -23.47
N LEU A 20 -1.74 -6.02 -22.80
CA LEU A 20 -2.40 -7.31 -22.97
C LEU A 20 -3.88 -7.21 -22.60
N LEU A 21 -4.24 -6.53 -21.51
CA LEU A 21 -5.64 -6.34 -21.13
C LEU A 21 -6.41 -5.53 -22.17
N LEU A 22 -5.81 -4.47 -22.71
CA LEU A 22 -6.41 -3.67 -23.78
C LEU A 22 -6.59 -4.48 -25.07
N ASN A 23 -5.66 -5.41 -25.37
CA ASN A 23 -5.79 -6.30 -26.51
C ASN A 23 -6.89 -7.34 -26.31
N LEU A 24 -6.97 -7.94 -25.11
CA LEU A 24 -7.97 -8.95 -24.76
C LEU A 24 -9.38 -8.38 -24.64
N LEU A 25 -9.49 -7.12 -24.22
CA LEU A 25 -10.76 -6.43 -23.96
C LEU A 25 -10.79 -5.10 -24.74
N PRO A 26 -10.95 -5.11 -26.07
CA PRO A 26 -10.84 -3.89 -26.88
C PRO A 26 -11.94 -2.85 -26.60
N TRP A 27 -13.01 -3.25 -25.91
CA TRP A 27 -14.12 -2.37 -25.52
C TRP A 27 -13.88 -1.60 -24.20
N ILE A 28 -12.82 -1.91 -23.44
CA ILE A 28 -12.51 -1.16 -22.22
C ILE A 28 -11.58 0.01 -22.50
N ASP A 29 -11.78 1.10 -21.79
CA ASP A 29 -10.83 2.22 -21.80
C ASP A 29 -9.59 1.94 -20.94
N LEU A 30 -8.56 2.76 -21.11
CA LEU A 30 -7.30 2.66 -20.37
C LEU A 30 -7.49 2.75 -18.86
N GLY A 31 -8.46 3.53 -18.37
CA GLY A 31 -8.75 3.63 -16.94
C GLY A 31 -9.31 2.32 -16.37
N LEU A 32 -10.23 1.66 -17.08
CA LEU A 32 -10.72 0.34 -16.71
C LEU A 32 -9.61 -0.72 -16.76
N ALA A 33 -8.72 -0.67 -17.76
CA ALA A 33 -7.56 -1.55 -17.82
C ALA A 33 -6.65 -1.37 -16.59
N ILE A 34 -6.40 -0.12 -16.16
CA ILE A 34 -5.64 0.18 -14.93
C ILE A 34 -6.33 -0.42 -13.70
N ILE A 35 -7.65 -0.26 -13.56
CA ILE A 35 -8.40 -0.81 -12.42
C ILE A 35 -8.27 -2.32 -12.38
N LEU A 36 -8.60 -3.00 -13.48
CA LEU A 36 -8.56 -4.46 -13.57
C LEU A 36 -7.15 -5.00 -13.29
N PHE A 37 -6.14 -4.38 -13.89
CA PHE A 37 -4.76 -4.79 -13.68
C PHE A 37 -4.33 -4.62 -12.22
N THR A 38 -4.71 -3.49 -11.60
CA THR A 38 -4.43 -3.24 -10.17
C THR A 38 -5.06 -4.31 -9.29
N LEU A 39 -6.30 -4.69 -9.56
CA LEU A 39 -6.99 -5.74 -8.81
C LEU A 39 -6.31 -7.11 -8.99
N ILE A 40 -5.89 -7.47 -10.21
CA ILE A 40 -5.15 -8.71 -10.48
C ILE A 40 -3.85 -8.75 -9.67
N VAL A 41 -3.04 -7.69 -9.73
CA VAL A 41 -1.78 -7.60 -8.97
C VAL A 41 -2.07 -7.71 -7.46
N LYS A 42 -3.08 -7.01 -6.96
CA LYS A 42 -3.45 -7.07 -5.54
C LYS A 42 -3.97 -8.43 -5.11
N LEU A 43 -4.67 -9.17 -5.98
CA LEU A 43 -5.12 -10.54 -5.72
C LEU A 43 -3.93 -11.51 -5.65
N ILE A 44 -2.95 -11.38 -6.54
CA ILE A 44 -1.71 -12.18 -6.49
C ILE A 44 -0.95 -11.90 -5.18
N LEU A 45 -0.93 -10.65 -4.73
CA LEU A 45 -0.29 -10.23 -3.48
C LEU A 45 -1.16 -10.43 -2.23
N PHE A 46 -2.41 -10.88 -2.40
CA PHE A 46 -3.37 -11.05 -1.30
C PHE A 46 -2.86 -11.93 -0.16
N PRO A 47 -2.33 -13.16 -0.38
CA PRO A 47 -1.88 -14.01 0.71
C PRO A 47 -0.73 -13.38 1.52
N LEU A 48 0.13 -12.63 0.85
CA LEU A 48 1.24 -11.93 1.50
C LEU A 48 0.73 -10.77 2.38
N SER A 49 -0.16 -9.95 1.82
CA SER A 49 -0.76 -8.83 2.55
C SER A 49 -1.62 -9.30 3.73
N GLN A 50 -2.35 -10.40 3.57
CA GLN A 50 -3.12 -11.02 4.67
C GLN A 50 -2.22 -11.44 5.85
N LYS A 51 -1.08 -12.10 5.58
CA LYS A 51 -0.10 -12.43 6.63
C LYS A 51 0.39 -11.17 7.35
N SER A 52 0.69 -10.13 6.59
CA SER A 52 1.15 -8.83 7.12
C SER A 52 0.13 -8.18 8.05
N ILE A 53 -1.14 -8.12 7.64
CA ILE A 53 -2.24 -7.54 8.43
C ILE A 53 -2.48 -8.36 9.71
N ARG A 54 -2.48 -9.70 9.62
CA ARG A 54 -2.63 -10.59 10.78
C ARG A 54 -1.49 -10.39 11.79
N THR A 55 -0.24 -10.26 11.33
CA THR A 55 0.91 -9.95 12.20
C THR A 55 0.71 -8.61 12.92
N GLN A 56 0.27 -7.57 12.21
CA GLN A 56 0.01 -6.26 12.83
C GLN A 56 -1.10 -6.33 13.89
N ALA A 57 -2.16 -7.09 13.64
CA ALA A 57 -3.22 -7.32 14.62
C ALA A 57 -2.69 -8.04 15.88
N ARG A 58 -1.79 -9.02 15.74
CA ARG A 58 -1.14 -9.69 16.87
C ARG A 58 -0.21 -8.75 17.65
N ILE A 59 0.59 -7.94 16.97
CA ILE A 59 1.43 -6.91 17.63
C ILE A 59 0.56 -5.97 18.48
N LYS A 60 -0.58 -5.53 17.93
CA LYS A 60 -1.54 -4.71 18.68
C LYS A 60 -2.10 -5.41 19.92
N SER A 61 -2.28 -6.73 19.87
CA SER A 61 -2.78 -7.49 21.03
C SER A 61 -1.79 -7.60 22.19
N ILE A 62 -0.48 -7.56 21.90
CA ILE A 62 0.60 -7.60 22.90
C ILE A 62 1.15 -6.22 23.25
N GLU A 63 0.56 -5.14 22.72
CA GLU A 63 0.94 -3.76 23.03
C GLU A 63 1.02 -3.47 24.55
N PRO A 64 0.12 -3.99 25.42
CA PRO A 64 0.23 -3.79 26.86
C PRO A 64 1.49 -4.43 27.46
N GLN A 65 1.91 -5.59 26.95
CA GLN A 65 3.13 -6.27 27.41
C GLN A 65 4.39 -5.51 26.96
N ILE A 66 4.36 -4.96 25.73
CA ILE A 66 5.41 -4.07 25.24
C ILE A 66 5.52 -2.81 26.10
N LYS A 67 4.39 -2.26 26.58
CA LYS A 67 4.37 -1.13 27.52
C LYS A 67 4.99 -1.51 28.87
N ALA A 68 4.59 -2.65 29.44
CA ALA A 68 5.18 -3.15 30.68
C ALA A 68 6.70 -3.35 30.60
N ILE A 69 7.23 -3.81 29.46
CA ILE A 69 8.68 -3.90 29.23
C ILE A 69 9.33 -2.50 29.27
N LYS A 70 8.72 -1.50 28.63
CA LYS A 70 9.25 -0.12 28.62
C LYS A 70 9.23 0.53 30.01
N GLU A 71 8.23 0.23 30.82
CA GLU A 71 8.13 0.73 32.20
C GLU A 71 9.15 0.04 33.13
N LYS A 72 9.37 -1.27 32.94
CA LYS A 72 10.26 -2.06 33.78
C LYS A 72 11.74 -1.77 33.53
N TYR A 73 12.13 -1.54 32.27
CA TYR A 73 13.54 -1.40 31.88
C TYR A 73 13.84 0.02 31.44
N LYS A 74 14.81 0.69 32.07
CA LYS A 74 15.21 2.06 31.71
C LYS A 74 16.20 2.10 30.54
N ASP A 75 17.02 1.06 30.37
CA ASP A 75 18.00 0.97 29.29
C ASP A 75 17.34 0.63 27.95
N LYS A 76 17.64 1.41 26.91
CA LYS A 76 17.04 1.25 25.57
C LYS A 76 17.45 -0.04 24.87
N ARG A 77 18.67 -0.53 25.09
CA ARG A 77 19.13 -1.80 24.49
C ARG A 77 18.43 -2.96 25.15
N GLU A 78 18.28 -2.92 26.47
CA GLU A 78 17.57 -3.94 27.22
C GLU A 78 16.07 -3.99 26.84
N GLN A 79 15.41 -2.83 26.70
CA GLN A 79 14.05 -2.73 26.17
C GLN A 79 13.93 -3.41 24.80
N ALA A 80 14.85 -3.14 23.88
CA ALA A 80 14.83 -3.71 22.54
C ALA A 80 15.01 -5.24 22.56
N THR A 81 15.95 -5.74 23.37
CA THR A 81 16.19 -7.18 23.55
C THR A 81 14.96 -7.88 24.11
N LYS A 82 14.37 -7.34 25.18
CA LYS A 82 13.17 -7.92 25.82
C LYS A 82 11.93 -7.86 24.93
N THR A 83 11.78 -6.79 24.16
CA THR A 83 10.71 -6.69 23.16
C THR A 83 10.87 -7.75 22.06
N MET A 84 12.11 -8.00 21.62
CA MET A 84 12.38 -9.04 20.63
C MET A 84 12.20 -10.45 21.18
N GLU A 85 12.58 -10.70 22.44
CA GLU A 85 12.28 -11.95 23.15
C GLU A 85 10.77 -12.18 23.21
N LEU A 86 9.98 -11.16 23.56
CA LEU A 86 8.52 -11.25 23.55
C LEU A 86 7.99 -11.62 22.16
N TYR A 87 8.46 -10.97 21.09
CA TYR A 87 8.06 -11.33 19.73
C TYR A 87 8.40 -12.79 19.39
N LYS A 88 9.55 -13.30 19.84
CA LYS A 88 9.92 -14.71 19.64
C LYS A 88 9.01 -15.67 20.41
N THR A 89 8.73 -15.38 21.68
CA THR A 89 7.83 -16.17 22.54
C THR A 89 6.43 -16.25 21.93
N GLU A 90 5.92 -15.12 21.44
CA GLU A 90 4.60 -15.02 20.79
C GLU A 90 4.61 -15.50 19.32
N LYS A 91 5.77 -15.92 18.80
CA LYS A 91 5.97 -16.35 17.41
C LYS A 91 5.50 -15.31 16.38
N ILE A 92 5.74 -14.04 16.67
CA ILE A 92 5.41 -12.88 15.84
C ILE A 92 6.66 -12.42 15.09
N ASN A 93 6.53 -12.19 13.78
CA ASN A 93 7.60 -11.59 12.97
C ASN A 93 7.33 -10.09 12.76
N PRO A 94 8.04 -9.17 13.45
CA PRO A 94 7.78 -7.73 13.32
C PRO A 94 8.08 -7.16 11.92
N PHE A 95 8.83 -7.88 11.08
CA PHE A 95 9.21 -7.44 9.75
C PHE A 95 8.22 -7.84 8.65
N SER A 96 7.14 -8.58 8.96
CA SER A 96 6.12 -8.94 7.95
C SER A 96 5.44 -7.72 7.31
N GLY A 97 5.35 -6.61 8.04
CA GLY A 97 4.88 -5.31 7.53
C GLY A 97 5.78 -4.72 6.45
N LEU A 98 7.09 -4.73 6.70
CA LEU A 98 8.09 -4.08 5.86
C LEU A 98 8.19 -4.74 4.48
N PHE A 99 8.07 -6.06 4.41
CA PHE A 99 8.18 -6.79 3.15
C PHE A 99 7.11 -6.38 2.13
N LEU A 100 5.88 -6.15 2.58
CA LEU A 100 4.80 -5.67 1.70
C LEU A 100 5.11 -4.28 1.14
N ILE A 101 5.63 -3.38 2.00
CA ILE A 101 6.01 -2.02 1.60
C ILE A 101 7.16 -2.05 0.61
N LEU A 102 8.20 -2.86 0.86
CA LEU A 102 9.35 -3.01 -0.03
C LEU A 102 8.95 -3.50 -1.42
N LEU A 103 7.94 -4.35 -1.53
CA LEU A 103 7.41 -4.80 -2.81
C LEU A 103 6.51 -3.75 -3.48
N GLN A 104 5.76 -2.98 -2.69
CA GLN A 104 4.83 -1.96 -3.19
C GLN A 104 5.57 -0.77 -3.82
N ILE A 105 6.71 -0.36 -3.26
CA ILE A 105 7.46 0.83 -3.74
C ILE A 105 7.90 0.68 -5.20
N PRO A 106 8.59 -0.40 -5.64
CA PRO A 106 8.94 -0.60 -7.05
C PRO A 106 7.75 -0.62 -8.00
N ILE A 107 6.61 -1.17 -7.58
CA ILE A 107 5.38 -1.23 -8.39
C ILE A 107 4.85 0.19 -8.65
N ILE A 108 4.79 1.03 -7.63
CA ILE A 108 4.36 2.44 -7.77
C ILE A 108 5.30 3.18 -8.73
N PHE A 109 6.62 3.01 -8.58
CA PHE A 109 7.59 3.65 -9.46
C PHE A 109 7.49 3.14 -10.90
N ALA A 110 7.23 1.86 -11.10
CA ALA A 110 7.11 1.28 -12.44
C ALA A 110 5.87 1.86 -13.15
N LEU A 111 4.73 1.91 -12.48
CA LEU A 111 3.53 2.57 -13.01
C LEU A 111 3.74 4.06 -13.26
N TYR A 112 4.43 4.75 -12.35
CA TYR A 112 4.83 6.15 -12.53
C TYR A 112 5.63 6.34 -13.84
N PHE A 113 6.66 5.52 -14.07
CA PHE A 113 7.44 5.62 -15.30
C PHE A 113 6.65 5.21 -16.54
N ILE A 114 5.73 4.24 -16.43
CA ILE A 114 4.85 3.85 -17.54
C ILE A 114 4.02 5.06 -17.98
N PHE A 115 3.30 5.71 -17.07
CA PHE A 115 2.44 6.84 -17.46
C PHE A 115 3.20 8.11 -17.82
N LEU A 116 4.43 8.27 -17.34
CA LEU A 116 5.25 9.41 -17.72
C LEU A 116 6.03 9.24 -19.03
N ARG A 117 6.48 8.02 -19.34
CA ARG A 117 7.40 7.76 -20.46
C ARG A 117 6.79 6.98 -21.60
N ALA A 118 5.79 6.14 -21.34
CA ALA A 118 5.21 5.32 -22.39
C ALA A 118 4.30 6.11 -23.33
N GLY A 119 3.82 7.30 -22.92
CA GLY A 119 3.15 8.22 -23.83
C GLY A 119 1.81 7.73 -24.38
N PHE A 120 0.99 7.05 -23.56
CA PHE A 120 -0.35 6.63 -23.97
C PHE A 120 -1.15 7.79 -24.60
N PRO A 121 -1.78 7.58 -25.77
CA PRO A 121 -2.15 6.28 -26.37
C PRO A 121 -1.07 5.59 -27.23
N GLU A 122 0.10 6.20 -27.45
CA GLU A 122 1.16 5.57 -28.24
C GLU A 122 1.76 4.38 -27.48
N VAL A 123 1.96 3.26 -28.18
CA VAL A 123 2.51 2.02 -27.60
C VAL A 123 3.96 1.89 -28.02
N ASN A 124 4.87 1.90 -27.06
CA ASN A 124 6.25 1.50 -27.29
C ASN A 124 6.31 0.00 -27.61
N THR A 125 6.64 -0.32 -28.86
CA THR A 125 6.69 -1.69 -29.39
C THR A 125 7.98 -2.44 -29.04
N GLU A 126 9.06 -1.73 -28.72
CA GLU A 126 10.37 -2.32 -28.43
C GLU A 126 10.39 -3.14 -27.13
N ILE A 127 9.50 -2.78 -26.19
CA ILE A 127 9.39 -3.42 -24.88
C ILE A 127 8.25 -4.45 -24.80
N LEU A 128 7.53 -4.67 -25.91
CA LEU A 128 6.45 -5.66 -25.95
C LEU A 128 7.01 -7.08 -25.96
N TYR A 129 6.38 -7.96 -25.20
CA TYR A 129 6.64 -9.38 -25.29
C TYR A 129 6.10 -9.92 -26.61
N SER A 130 6.74 -10.97 -27.13
CA SER A 130 6.41 -11.57 -28.43
C SER A 130 4.95 -12.03 -28.58
N PHE A 131 4.28 -12.34 -27.46
CA PHE A 131 2.89 -12.75 -27.42
C PHE A 131 1.89 -11.58 -27.23
N VAL A 132 2.37 -10.36 -26.97
CA VAL A 132 1.54 -9.17 -26.78
C VAL A 132 1.44 -8.42 -28.10
N LYS A 133 0.23 -8.40 -28.68
CA LYS A 133 -0.04 -7.68 -29.93
C LYS A 133 -0.36 -6.22 -29.66
N ILE A 134 -0.07 -5.38 -30.65
CA ILE A 134 -0.38 -3.95 -30.60
C ILE A 134 -1.91 -3.77 -30.71
N PRO A 135 -2.56 -3.08 -29.75
CA PRO A 135 -3.97 -2.75 -29.86
C PRO A 135 -4.19 -1.72 -30.97
N GLU A 136 -5.28 -1.86 -31.74
CA GLU A 136 -5.58 -0.97 -32.87
C GLU A 136 -5.92 0.45 -32.42
N GLN A 137 -6.64 0.59 -31.30
CA GLN A 137 -6.98 1.87 -30.70
C GLN A 137 -6.93 1.75 -29.17
N ILE A 138 -6.41 2.79 -28.50
CA ILE A 138 -6.44 2.91 -27.05
C ILE A 138 -7.30 4.12 -26.70
N ASN A 139 -8.48 3.87 -26.12
CA ASN A 139 -9.30 4.94 -25.58
C ASN A 139 -8.74 5.39 -24.22
N THR A 140 -8.25 6.63 -24.14
CA THR A 140 -7.72 7.21 -22.89
C THR A 140 -8.81 7.88 -22.04
N VAL A 141 -10.01 8.06 -22.57
CA VAL A 141 -11.12 8.72 -21.89
C VAL A 141 -11.87 7.72 -21.00
N PHE A 142 -11.54 7.74 -19.72
CA PHE A 142 -12.20 6.94 -18.69
C PHE A 142 -13.65 7.35 -18.48
N LEU A 143 -14.53 6.36 -18.56
CA LEU A 143 -15.99 6.49 -18.40
C LEU A 143 -16.64 7.54 -19.33
N GLY A 144 -15.93 7.99 -20.37
CA GLY A 144 -16.40 9.00 -21.32
C GLY A 144 -16.23 10.46 -20.89
N PHE A 145 -15.62 10.76 -19.74
CA PHE A 145 -15.48 12.13 -19.26
C PHE A 145 -14.14 12.51 -18.62
N ILE A 146 -13.22 11.57 -18.36
CA ILE A 146 -11.89 11.88 -17.80
C ILE A 146 -10.79 11.33 -18.70
N ASP A 147 -9.96 12.20 -19.28
CA ASP A 147 -8.73 11.77 -19.95
C ASP A 147 -7.68 11.32 -18.91
N ILE A 148 -7.36 10.03 -18.94
CA ILE A 148 -6.46 9.37 -18.00
C ILE A 148 -4.99 9.77 -18.22
N SER A 149 -4.64 10.21 -19.43
CA SER A 149 -3.30 10.67 -19.76
C SER A 149 -3.01 12.08 -19.21
N GLN A 150 -4.04 12.84 -18.84
CA GLN A 150 -3.92 14.21 -18.33
C GLN A 150 -4.10 14.30 -16.82
N LYS A 151 -3.95 15.51 -16.26
CA LYS A 151 -4.19 15.77 -14.82
C LYS A 151 -5.69 15.74 -14.52
N SER A 152 -6.08 15.13 -13.41
CA SER A 152 -7.47 15.16 -12.92
C SER A 152 -7.51 15.48 -11.44
N PHE A 153 -8.08 16.65 -11.11
CA PHE A 153 -8.29 17.05 -9.72
C PHE A 153 -9.25 16.09 -9.00
N LEU A 154 -10.34 15.67 -9.68
CA LEU A 154 -11.35 14.79 -9.09
C LEU A 154 -10.74 13.45 -8.68
N LEU A 155 -9.99 12.80 -9.58
CA LEU A 155 -9.35 11.52 -9.26
C LEU A 155 -8.26 11.69 -8.21
N ALA A 156 -7.48 12.78 -8.26
CA ALA A 156 -6.48 13.05 -7.24
C ALA A 156 -7.13 13.23 -5.86
N LEU A 157 -8.26 13.93 -5.76
CA LEU A 157 -9.02 14.10 -4.53
C LEU A 157 -9.50 12.75 -3.98
N VAL A 158 -10.06 11.89 -4.84
CA VAL A 158 -10.46 10.53 -4.45
C VAL A 158 -9.25 9.72 -3.96
N ALA A 159 -8.11 9.83 -4.64
CA ALA A 159 -6.87 9.17 -4.21
C ALA A 159 -6.40 9.66 -2.83
N GLY A 160 -6.43 10.97 -2.57
CA GLY A 160 -6.09 11.55 -1.27
C GLY A 160 -7.05 11.12 -0.14
N ILE A 161 -8.36 11.14 -0.40
CA ILE A 161 -9.38 10.70 0.58
C ILE A 161 -9.21 9.21 0.90
N THR A 162 -9.08 8.37 -0.13
CA THR A 162 -8.88 6.92 0.08
C THR A 162 -7.54 6.63 0.77
N GLN A 163 -6.48 7.39 0.47
CA GLN A 163 -5.19 7.29 1.16
C GLN A 163 -5.32 7.63 2.65
N PHE A 164 -6.12 8.64 3.00
CA PHE A 164 -6.39 8.99 4.39
C PHE A 164 -7.12 7.87 5.14
N PHE A 165 -8.16 7.29 4.55
CA PHE A 165 -8.89 6.18 5.17
C PHE A 165 -8.03 4.92 5.28
N GLN A 166 -7.24 4.62 4.26
CA GLN A 166 -6.29 3.51 4.27
C GLN A 166 -5.24 3.71 5.37
N ALA A 167 -4.61 4.88 5.44
CA ALA A 167 -3.60 5.19 6.47
C ALA A 167 -4.20 5.14 7.87
N ARG A 168 -5.43 5.64 8.07
CA ARG A 168 -6.14 5.57 9.35
C ARG A 168 -6.42 4.14 9.78
N LEU A 169 -6.75 3.25 8.84
CA LEU A 169 -7.04 1.86 9.12
C LEU A 169 -5.77 1.06 9.41
N SER A 170 -4.75 1.22 8.58
CA SER A 170 -3.48 0.47 8.63
C SER A 170 -2.50 0.95 9.68
N SER A 171 -2.63 2.18 10.19
CA SER A 171 -1.73 2.66 11.25
C SER A 171 -1.99 1.92 12.56
N PRO A 172 -0.95 1.32 13.20
CA PRO A 172 -1.07 0.91 14.59
C PRO A 172 -1.53 2.11 15.43
N ASN A 173 -2.33 1.85 16.47
CA ASN A 173 -2.78 2.90 17.38
C ASN A 173 -1.56 3.75 17.79
N LEU A 174 -1.70 5.08 17.77
CA LEU A 174 -0.64 5.96 18.26
C LEU A 174 -0.17 5.41 19.61
N PRO A 175 1.15 5.26 19.86
CA PRO A 175 1.61 4.91 21.19
C PRO A 175 1.02 5.96 22.14
N GLN A 176 0.02 5.54 22.93
CA GLN A 176 -0.60 6.41 23.90
C GLN A 176 0.49 6.81 24.88
N GLN A 177 0.84 8.11 24.84
CA GLN A 177 1.57 8.75 25.91
C GLN A 177 0.70 8.59 27.16
N GLN A 178 1.16 7.78 28.09
CA GLN A 178 0.71 7.89 29.46
C GLN A 178 1.12 9.29 29.94
N ASN A 179 0.20 9.98 30.59
CA ASN A 179 0.35 11.34 31.11
C ASN A 179 1.37 11.40 32.28
N ASP A 180 2.61 10.93 32.10
CA ASP A 180 3.69 11.22 33.02
C ASP A 180 4.43 12.46 32.55
N LYS A 181 4.20 13.55 33.28
CA LYS A 181 4.73 14.89 33.01
C LYS A 181 6.27 14.98 33.02
N ASN A 182 7.00 13.90 33.34
CA ASN A 182 8.43 13.94 33.62
C ASN A 182 9.38 13.19 32.67
N GLU A 183 8.92 12.44 31.66
CA GLU A 183 9.83 11.86 30.65
C GLU A 183 9.30 11.98 29.23
N ARG A 184 9.39 13.19 28.66
CA ARG A 184 9.40 13.38 27.20
C ARG A 184 10.69 12.79 26.63
N SER A 185 10.68 11.49 26.35
CA SER A 185 11.73 10.87 25.56
C SER A 185 11.63 11.39 24.12
N LEU A 186 12.68 12.04 23.63
CA LEU A 186 12.83 12.46 22.22
C LEU A 186 12.42 11.37 21.22
N ALA A 187 12.62 10.09 21.58
CA ALA A 187 12.26 8.96 20.75
C ALA A 187 10.75 8.67 20.71
N SER A 188 10.00 8.89 21.81
CA SER A 188 8.54 8.71 21.82
C SER A 188 7.84 9.84 21.07
N ASP A 189 8.33 11.06 21.22
CA ASP A 189 7.85 12.22 20.45
C ASP A 189 8.14 12.07 18.95
N PHE A 190 9.31 11.51 18.59
CA PHE A 190 9.63 11.15 17.21
C PHE A 190 8.71 10.07 16.63
N ALA A 191 8.46 8.98 17.36
CA ALA A 191 7.55 7.92 16.90
C ALA A 191 6.11 8.44 16.73
N LYS A 192 5.65 9.29 17.64
CA LYS A 192 4.34 9.96 17.57
C LYS A 192 4.25 10.87 16.34
N SER A 193 5.25 11.72 16.12
CA SER A 193 5.27 12.63 14.97
C SER A 193 5.30 11.87 13.65
N MET A 194 6.09 10.79 13.54
CA MET A 194 6.12 9.91 12.38
C MET A 194 4.73 9.32 12.10
N SER A 195 4.04 8.80 13.12
CA SER A 195 2.68 8.24 12.94
C SER A 195 1.64 9.28 12.50
N LEU A 196 1.75 10.51 13.01
CA LEU A 196 0.87 11.63 12.63
C LEU A 196 1.14 12.07 11.20
N GLN A 197 2.42 12.16 10.80
CA GLN A 197 2.81 12.49 9.44
C GLN A 197 2.29 11.45 8.45
N MET A 198 2.44 10.16 8.74
CA MET A 198 1.91 9.09 7.88
C MET A 198 0.40 9.14 7.73
N ARG A 199 -0.33 9.51 8.80
CA ARG A 199 -1.80 9.53 8.79
C ARG A 199 -2.41 10.77 8.15
N TYR A 200 -1.81 11.94 8.34
CA TYR A 200 -2.42 13.21 7.94
C TYR A 200 -1.63 13.95 6.86
N VAL A 201 -0.29 13.96 6.95
CA VAL A 201 0.56 14.71 6.01
C VAL A 201 0.72 13.92 4.71
N PHE A 202 0.98 12.63 4.79
CA PHE A 202 1.23 11.79 3.62
C PHE A 202 0.04 11.73 2.63
N PRO A 203 -1.23 11.59 3.06
CA PRO A 203 -2.36 11.65 2.14
C PRO A 203 -2.47 12.97 1.38
N VAL A 204 -2.13 14.08 2.04
CA VAL A 204 -2.12 15.42 1.41
C VAL A 204 -1.00 15.52 0.39
N ILE A 205 0.20 15.02 0.71
CA ILE A 205 1.32 14.96 -0.25
C ILE A 205 0.92 14.11 -1.47
N ILE A 206 0.35 12.92 -1.24
CA ILE A 206 -0.08 12.02 -2.32
C ILE A 206 -1.15 12.67 -3.20
N PHE A 207 -2.10 13.40 -2.61
CA PHE A 207 -3.07 14.19 -3.36
C PHE A 207 -2.38 15.17 -4.34
N PHE A 208 -1.44 15.98 -3.86
CA PHE A 208 -0.73 16.95 -4.70
C PHE A 208 0.15 16.27 -5.76
N ILE A 209 0.81 15.16 -5.42
CA ILE A 209 1.60 14.37 -6.35
C ILE A 209 0.71 13.81 -7.47
N ALA A 210 -0.39 13.16 -7.10
CA ALA A 210 -1.33 12.57 -8.05
C ALA A 210 -1.95 13.63 -8.97
N TRP A 211 -2.30 14.80 -8.42
CA TRP A 211 -2.83 15.91 -9.22
C TRP A 211 -1.80 16.47 -10.21
N ASN A 212 -0.53 16.58 -9.81
CA ASN A 212 0.51 17.17 -10.65
C ASN A 212 1.04 16.23 -11.74
N ILE A 213 0.83 14.92 -11.62
CA ILE A 213 1.35 13.94 -12.57
C ILE A 213 0.29 13.54 -13.61
N SER A 214 -0.66 12.68 -13.24
CA SER A 214 -1.69 12.19 -14.17
C SER A 214 -2.86 11.53 -13.45
N ALA A 215 -4.00 11.54 -14.12
CA ALA A 215 -5.23 10.86 -13.75
C ALA A 215 -5.03 9.34 -13.64
N ALA A 216 -4.17 8.74 -14.47
CA ALA A 216 -3.80 7.33 -14.39
C ALA A 216 -3.23 6.94 -13.03
N ILE A 217 -2.29 7.72 -12.51
CA ILE A 217 -1.68 7.46 -11.19
C ILE A 217 -2.71 7.68 -10.09
N ALA A 218 -3.51 8.74 -10.19
CA ALA A 218 -4.58 8.98 -9.22
C ALA A 218 -5.58 7.82 -9.16
N LEU A 219 -6.01 7.29 -10.32
CA LEU A 219 -6.93 6.17 -10.43
C LEU A 219 -6.33 4.88 -9.86
N TYR A 220 -5.07 4.59 -10.20
CA TYR A 220 -4.33 3.47 -9.63
C TYR A 220 -4.28 3.54 -8.10
N LEU A 221 -3.90 4.68 -7.55
CA LEU A 221 -3.78 4.88 -6.10
C LEU A 221 -5.13 4.72 -5.41
N ALA A 222 -6.19 5.35 -5.94
CA ALA A 222 -7.53 5.21 -5.42
C ALA A 222 -7.98 3.74 -5.40
N THR A 223 -7.82 3.03 -6.53
CA THR A 223 -8.21 1.61 -6.64
C THR A 223 -7.43 0.73 -5.69
N SER A 224 -6.10 0.91 -5.63
CA SER A 224 -5.22 0.19 -4.71
C SER A 224 -5.62 0.41 -3.26
N ASN A 225 -5.91 1.65 -2.87
CA ASN A 225 -6.30 2.01 -1.51
C ASN A 225 -7.65 1.42 -1.13
N ILE A 226 -8.65 1.49 -2.02
CA ILE A 226 -9.97 0.88 -1.81
C ILE A 226 -9.84 -0.63 -1.59
N PHE A 227 -9.06 -1.31 -2.43
CA PHE A 227 -8.80 -2.74 -2.26
C PHE A 227 -8.14 -3.04 -0.91
N MET A 228 -7.11 -2.26 -0.53
CA MET A 228 -6.41 -2.43 0.74
C MET A 228 -7.32 -2.20 1.95
N ILE A 229 -8.21 -1.21 1.90
CA ILE A 229 -9.22 -0.97 2.94
C ILE A 229 -10.12 -2.19 3.08
N GLY A 230 -10.68 -2.69 1.97
CA GLY A 230 -11.53 -3.88 1.96
C GLY A 230 -10.81 -5.12 2.52
N GLN A 231 -9.57 -5.35 2.07
CA GLN A 231 -8.73 -6.43 2.55
C GLN A 231 -8.48 -6.32 4.06
N GLU A 232 -8.16 -5.14 4.57
CA GLU A 232 -7.85 -4.96 5.97
C GLU A 232 -9.09 -5.10 6.87
N LEU A 233 -10.26 -4.64 6.43
CA LEU A 233 -11.52 -4.88 7.12
C LEU A 233 -11.86 -6.38 7.18
N TYR A 234 -11.69 -7.09 6.06
CA TYR A 234 -11.91 -8.53 5.98
C TYR A 234 -11.01 -9.29 6.97
N VAL A 235 -9.70 -9.02 6.94
CA VAL A 235 -8.73 -9.72 7.80
C VAL A 235 -8.90 -9.37 9.28
N LYS A 236 -9.25 -8.12 9.62
CA LYS A 236 -9.51 -7.74 11.02
C LYS A 236 -10.71 -8.48 11.60
N LYS A 237 -11.80 -8.61 10.84
CA LYS A 237 -13.00 -9.37 11.24
C LYS A 237 -12.68 -10.86 11.44
N ASP A 238 -11.89 -11.42 10.54
CA ASP A 238 -11.42 -12.81 10.59
C ASP A 238 -10.60 -13.10 11.88
N VAL A 239 -9.64 -12.22 12.20
CA VAL A 239 -8.85 -12.31 13.45
C VAL A 239 -9.71 -12.17 14.71
N GLU A 240 -10.71 -11.30 14.69
CA GLU A 240 -11.63 -11.11 15.83
C GLU A 240 -12.51 -12.36 16.07
N THR A 241 -12.97 -12.99 14.98
CA THR A 241 -13.76 -14.22 15.03
C THR A 241 -12.95 -15.37 15.65
N GLU A 242 -11.71 -15.59 15.18
CA GLU A 242 -10.79 -16.58 15.75
C GLU A 242 -10.54 -16.37 17.25
N LYS A 243 -10.47 -15.11 17.70
CA LYS A 243 -10.26 -14.78 19.12
C LYS A 243 -11.49 -15.11 19.97
N ASN A 244 -12.69 -14.85 19.45
CA ASN A 244 -13.95 -15.12 20.14
C ASN A 244 -14.22 -16.63 20.26
N GLU A 245 -13.88 -17.41 19.24
CA GLU A 245 -13.98 -18.88 19.29
C GLU A 245 -13.06 -19.48 20.35
N LYS A 246 -11.80 -19.03 20.42
CA LYS A 246 -10.86 -19.46 21.48
C LYS A 246 -11.33 -19.12 22.89
N ARG A 247 -12.08 -18.02 23.06
CA ARG A 247 -12.66 -17.63 24.36
C ARG A 247 -13.90 -18.43 24.73
N ARG A 248 -14.61 -19.02 23.77
CA ARG A 248 -15.78 -19.89 24.01
C ARG A 248 -15.36 -21.32 24.36
N ASN A 249 -14.21 -21.75 23.85
CA ASN A 249 -13.70 -23.11 24.02
C ASN A 249 -12.76 -23.28 25.21
N ASN A 250 -12.44 -22.20 25.92
CA ASN A 250 -11.65 -22.17 27.16
C ASN A 250 -12.55 -21.75 28.32
#